data_AF-X1K2G2-F1
#
_entry.id   AF-X1K2G2-F1
#
_cell.length_a   1.000
_cell.length_b   1.000
_cell.length_c   1.000
_cell.angle_alpha   90.00
_cell.angle_beta   90.00
_cell.angle_gamma   90.00
#
_symmetry.space_group_name_H-M   'P 1'
#
loop_
_entity.id
_entity.type
_entity.pdbx_description
1 polymer ?
#
loop_
_entity_poly.entity_id
_entity_poly.type
_entity_poly.pdbx_seq_one_letter_code
_entity_poly.pdbx_strand_id
1 'polypeptide(L)' 'MTKFIFITGGVVSSLGKGVACASIGKLLESRGFKIRFL' A
#
# COMPACT_ATOMS: atom_id res chain seq x y z
N MET A 1 -14.27 -1.64 11.67
CA MET A 1 -14.58 -0.97 10.38
C MET A 1 -13.34 -1.01 9.50
N THR A 2 -13.46 -1.48 8.27
CA THR A 2 -12.33 -1.61 7.35
C THR A 2 -12.01 -0.26 6.71
N LYS A 3 -10.75 0.17 6.78
CA LYS A 3 -10.28 1.39 6.10
C LYS A 3 -9.67 1.02 4.75
N PHE A 4 -9.91 1.86 3.75
CA PHE A 4 -9.36 1.69 2.40
C PHE A 4 -8.32 2.76 2.13
N ILE A 5 -7.20 2.37 1.53
CA ILE A 5 -6.12 3.27 1.09
C ILE A 5 -6.00 3.09 -0.41
N PHE A 6 -6.24 4.15 -1.18
CA PHE A 6 -6.09 4.14 -2.62
C PHE A 6 -4.75 4.75 -3.00
N ILE A 7 -3.91 3.98 -3.68
CA ILE A 7 -2.64 4.45 -4.19
C ILE A 7 -2.81 4.80 -5.67
N THR A 8 -2.81 6.09 -5.96
CA THR A 8 -2.84 6.61 -7.33
C THR A 8 -1.43 7.02 -7.76
N GLY A 9 -1.21 7.17 -9.06
CA GLY A 9 -0.01 7.82 -9.57
C GLY A 9 0.10 7.72 -11.08
N GLY A 10 0.15 8.87 -11.74
CA GLY A 10 -0.01 9.01 -13.20
C GLY A 10 1.04 9.92 -13.82
N VAL A 11 2.24 9.38 -14.04
CA VAL A 11 3.23 10.01 -14.93
C VAL A 11 3.93 8.93 -15.74
N VAL A 12 4.52 7.94 -15.07
CA VAL A 12 5.22 6.82 -15.72
C VAL A 12 4.92 5.50 -15.02
N SER A 13 4.83 4.42 -15.79
CA SER A 13 4.90 3.05 -15.27
C SER A 13 6.32 2.77 -14.73
N SER A 14 6.46 1.89 -13.73
CA SER A 14 7.73 1.54 -13.03
C SER A 14 8.33 2.53 -12.01
N LEU A 15 7.66 3.63 -11.65
CA LEU A 15 8.10 4.56 -10.57
C LEU A 15 8.12 3.97 -9.13
N GLY A 16 7.93 2.67 -8.97
CA GLY A 16 7.97 2.03 -7.66
C GLY A 16 6.67 2.08 -6.86
N LYS A 17 5.52 2.39 -7.49
CA LYS A 17 4.19 2.37 -6.83
C LYS A 17 3.90 1.05 -6.11
N GLY A 18 4.26 -0.09 -6.73
CA GLY A 18 4.10 -1.41 -6.12
C GLY A 18 4.99 -1.62 -4.90
N VAL A 19 6.25 -1.18 -4.97
CA VAL A 19 7.20 -1.27 -3.85
C VAL A 19 6.76 -0.39 -2.68
N ALA A 20 6.37 0.86 -2.97
CA ALA A 20 5.84 1.77 -1.96
C ALA A 20 4.57 1.21 -1.29
N CYS A 21 3.65 0.64 -2.07
CA CYS A 21 2.46 -0.05 -1.56
C CYS A 21 2.82 -1.21 -0.61
N ALA A 22 3.75 -2.07 -1.02
CA ALA A 22 4.21 -3.20 -0.22
C ALA A 22 4.88 -2.76 1.09
N SER A 23 5.75 -1.75 1.04
CA SER A 23 6.41 -1.19 2.23
C SER A 23 5.40 -0.59 3.21
N ILE A 24 4.39 0.15 2.74
CA ILE A 24 3.32 0.71 3.58
C ILE A 24 2.52 -0.42 4.25
N GLY A 25 2.15 -1.46 3.48
CA GLY A 25 1.47 -2.62 4.05
C GLY A 25 2.31 -3.28 5.14
N LYS A 26 3.61 -3.48 4.91
CA LYS A 26 4.48 -4.11 5.90
C LYS A 26 4.57 -3.31 7.21
N LEU A 27 4.64 -1.98 7.12
CA LEU A 27 4.65 -1.10 8.29
C LEU A 27 3.36 -1.18 9.10
N LEU A 28 2.22 -1.23 8.41
CA LEU A 28 0.93 -1.34 9.06
C LEU A 28 0.73 -2.75 9.67
N GLU A 29 1.22 -3.82 9.02
CA GLU A 29 1.23 -5.18 9.60
C GLU A 29 2.06 -5.22 10.88
N SER A 30 3.24 -4.57 10.87
CA SER A 30 4.09 -4.45 12.06
C SER A 30 3.43 -3.72 13.22
N ARG A 31 2.39 -2.91 12.97
CA ARG A 31 1.59 -2.24 13.99
C ARG A 31 0.37 -3.06 14.44
N GLY A 32 0.26 -4.31 13.99
CA GLY A 32 -0.83 -5.22 14.34
C GLY A 32 -2.10 -5.03 13.52
N PHE A 33 -2.06 -4.25 12.43
CA PHE A 33 -3.20 -4.13 11.53
C PHE A 33 -3.28 -5.31 10.56
N LYS A 34 -4.48 -5.87 10.39
CA LYS A 34 -4.76 -6.86 9.34
C LYS A 34 -4.99 -6.14 8.01
N ILE A 35 -4.18 -6.47 7.00
CA ILE A 35 -4.18 -5.76 5.71
C ILE A 35 -4.42 -6.75 4.59
N ARG A 36 -5.01 -6.25 3.51
CA ARG A 36 -5.19 -6.98 2.27
C ARG A 36 -4.94 -6.03 1.11
N PHE A 37 -4.07 -6.43 0.20
CA PHE A 37 -3.96 -5.82 -1.11
C PHE A 37 -5.10 -6.36 -1.99
N LEU A 38 -5.81 -5.45 -2.65
CA LEU A 38 -6.94 -5.73 -3.53
C LEU A 38 -6.51 -5.61 -4.99
#